data_AF-A0A924NM29-F1
#
_entry.id   AF-A0A924NM29-F1
#
_cell.length_a   1.000
_cell.length_b   1.000
_cell.length_c   1.000
_cell.angle_alpha   90.00
_cell.angle_beta   90.00
_cell.angle_gamma   90.00
#
_symmetry.space_group_name_H-M   'P 1'
#
loop_
_entity.id
_entity.type
_entity.pdbx_description
1 polymer ?
#
loop_
_entity_poly.entity_id
_entity_poly.type
_entity_poly.pdbx_seq_one_letter_code
_entity_poly.pdbx_strand_id
1 'polypeptide(L)'
;TQRHTDDGSLITLFLCIATGAARKTTLTETSAASIVRKIRKGGFHPQQASDFIREYAPHEHHGDYQTLWQNFVEENQRDLLDERDTRLVEAMAALKLHCNIVKAAPKAAKTPTA
;
A
#
# COMPACT_ATOMS: atom_id res chain seq x y z
N THR A 1 -13.20 0.53 -16.37
CA THR A 1 -12.35 -0.19 -15.39
C THR A 1 -10.96 0.41 -15.21
N GLN A 2 -10.50 1.37 -16.03
CA GLN A 2 -9.14 1.93 -15.95
C GLN A 2 -8.89 2.85 -14.72
N ARG A 3 -9.90 3.62 -14.29
CA ARG A 3 -9.81 4.49 -13.09
C ARG A 3 -9.44 3.70 -11.82
N HIS A 4 -10.09 2.56 -11.59
CA HIS A 4 -9.83 1.72 -10.42
C HIS A 4 -8.39 1.19 -10.37
N THR A 5 -7.76 0.96 -11.52
CA THR A 5 -6.36 0.50 -11.60
C THR A 5 -5.36 1.62 -11.30
N ASP A 6 -5.67 2.85 -11.71
CA ASP A 6 -4.85 4.04 -11.43
C ASP A 6 -4.92 4.40 -9.94
N ASP A 7 -6.13 4.44 -9.37
CA ASP A 7 -6.36 4.67 -7.95
C ASP A 7 -5.62 3.64 -7.09
N GLY A 8 -5.70 2.36 -7.46
CA GLY A 8 -5.00 1.30 -6.75
C GLY A 8 -3.47 1.42 -6.80
N SER A 9 -2.92 1.96 -7.90
CA SER A 9 -1.49 2.23 -8.04
C SER A 9 -1.04 3.42 -7.17
N LEU A 10 -1.87 4.47 -7.09
CA LEU A 10 -1.64 5.64 -6.23
C LEU A 10 -1.73 5.28 -4.75
N ILE A 11 -2.77 4.56 -4.33
CA ILE A 11 -2.91 4.09 -2.95
C ILE A 11 -1.70 3.22 -2.56
N THR A 12 -1.24 2.36 -3.47
CA THR A 12 -0.04 1.54 -3.24
C THR A 12 1.21 2.39 -2.99
N LEU A 13 1.39 3.45 -3.79
CA LEU A 13 2.51 4.39 -3.64
C LEU A 13 2.43 5.13 -2.30
N PHE A 14 1.26 5.69 -1.96
CA PHE A 14 1.03 6.42 -0.72
C PHE A 14 1.24 5.53 0.51
N LEU A 15 0.74 4.29 0.46
CA LEU A 15 0.98 3.31 1.52
C LEU A 15 2.48 3.00 1.69
N CYS A 16 3.23 2.88 0.60
CA CYS A 16 4.69 2.68 0.69
C CYS A 16 5.39 3.87 1.35
N ILE A 17 4.95 5.10 1.06
CA ILE A 17 5.49 6.31 1.68
C ILE A 17 5.16 6.37 3.17
N ALA A 18 3.89 6.17 3.55
CA ALA A 18 3.40 6.20 4.92
C ALA A 18 3.99 5.10 5.84
N THR A 19 4.78 4.18 5.27
CA THR A 19 5.40 3.06 5.98
C THR A 19 6.93 3.04 5.83
N GLY A 20 7.52 4.05 5.19
CA GLY A 20 8.94 4.13 4.91
C GLY A 20 9.47 2.99 4.02
N ALA A 21 8.60 2.35 3.24
CA ALA A 21 8.99 1.34 2.27
C ALA A 21 9.49 1.99 0.97
N ALA A 22 10.12 1.20 0.10
CA ALA A 22 10.48 1.66 -1.24
C ALA A 22 9.21 2.08 -2.00
N ARG A 23 9.23 3.28 -2.60
CA ARG A 23 8.12 3.84 -3.39
C ARG A 23 7.82 2.95 -4.60
N LYS A 24 6.72 2.21 -4.55
CA LYS A 24 6.27 1.29 -5.60
C LYS A 24 4.79 1.53 -5.89
N THR A 25 4.40 1.34 -7.13
CA THR A 25 2.99 1.38 -7.59
C THR A 25 2.37 -0.01 -7.69
N THR A 26 3.15 -1.06 -7.42
CA THR A 26 2.69 -2.45 -7.40
C THR A 26 3.36 -3.20 -6.26
N LEU A 27 2.59 -4.01 -5.55
CA LEU A 27 3.07 -4.91 -4.50
C LEU A 27 2.80 -6.37 -4.88
N THR A 28 3.70 -7.25 -4.47
CA THR A 28 3.37 -8.68 -4.33
C THR A 28 2.60 -8.91 -3.03
N GLU A 29 1.83 -9.99 -2.94
CA GLU A 29 1.18 -10.40 -1.68
C GLU A 29 2.17 -10.50 -0.51
N THR A 30 3.38 -11.02 -0.76
CA THR A 30 4.44 -11.11 0.26
C THR A 30 4.91 -9.74 0.72
N SER A 31 5.12 -8.80 -0.20
CA SER A 31 5.52 -7.43 0.17
C SER A 31 4.40 -6.67 0.86
N ALA A 32 3.14 -6.87 0.47
CA ALA A 32 1.99 -6.28 1.14
C ALA A 32 1.87 -6.79 2.59
N ALA A 33 1.99 -8.11 2.80
CA ALA A 33 2.02 -8.68 4.14
C ALA A 33 3.23 -8.18 4.96
N SER A 34 4.34 -7.85 4.31
CA SER A 34 5.50 -7.24 4.97
C SER A 34 5.24 -5.78 5.36
N ILE A 35 4.48 -5.02 4.54
CA ILE A 35 4.05 -3.66 4.87
C ILE A 35 3.16 -3.66 6.11
N VAL A 36 2.15 -4.55 6.19
CA VAL A 36 1.28 -4.65 7.38
C VAL A 36 2.10 -4.91 8.65
N ARG A 37 3.09 -5.82 8.58
CA ARG A 37 3.98 -6.09 9.72
C ARG A 37 4.84 -4.88 10.08
N LYS A 38 5.30 -4.10 9.11
CA LYS A 38 6.03 -2.85 9.36
C LYS A 38 5.15 -1.81 10.03
N ILE A 39 3.92 -1.64 9.56
CA ILE A 39 2.91 -0.77 10.18
C ILE A 39 2.74 -1.12 11.66
N ARG A 40 2.50 -2.40 11.98
CA ARG A 40 2.27 -2.82 13.37
C ARG A 40 3.51 -2.69 14.25
N LYS A 41 4.71 -2.91 13.68
CA LYS A 41 5.97 -2.82 14.44
C LYS A 41 6.49 -1.39 14.61
N GLY A 42 6.37 -0.55 13.59
CA GLY A 42 7.01 0.78 13.50
C GLY A 42 6.03 1.95 13.49
N GLY A 43 4.73 1.67 13.61
CA GLY A 43 3.66 2.66 13.47
C GLY A 43 3.24 2.88 12.02
N PHE A 44 2.02 3.38 11.87
CA PHE A 44 1.49 3.87 10.59
C PHE A 44 1.54 5.39 10.58
N HIS A 45 2.18 5.97 9.57
CA HIS A 45 2.42 7.42 9.49
C HIS A 45 1.71 8.02 8.26
N PRO A 46 0.35 8.03 8.23
CA PRO A 46 -0.39 8.44 7.05
C PRO A 46 -0.14 9.90 6.63
N GLN A 47 0.27 10.74 7.58
CA GLN A 47 0.65 12.13 7.31
C GLN A 47 1.82 12.26 6.32
N GLN A 48 2.75 11.30 6.29
CA GLN A 48 3.89 11.34 5.35
C GLN A 48 3.42 11.26 3.89
N ALA A 49 2.37 10.50 3.62
CA ALA A 49 1.78 10.45 2.29
C ALA A 49 0.96 11.72 1.99
N SER A 50 0.23 12.26 2.97
CA SER A 50 -0.48 13.55 2.82
C SER A 50 0.48 14.70 2.52
N ASP A 51 1.63 14.75 3.19
CA ASP A 51 2.68 15.75 2.97
C ASP A 51 3.32 15.58 1.59
N PHE A 52 3.58 14.34 1.18
CA PHE A 52 4.08 14.03 -0.16
C PHE A 52 3.11 14.47 -1.26
N ILE A 53 1.81 14.21 -1.11
CA ILE A 53 0.79 14.68 -2.06
C ILE A 53 0.82 16.21 -2.13
N ARG A 54 0.94 16.88 -0.98
CA ARG A 54 0.97 18.34 -0.92
C ARG A 54 2.20 18.95 -1.59
N GLU A 55 3.34 18.30 -1.49
CA GLU A 55 4.60 18.81 -2.02
C GLU A 55 4.79 18.50 -3.51
N TYR A 56 4.30 17.36 -3.98
CA TYR A 56 4.65 16.84 -5.31
C TYR A 56 3.47 16.63 -6.28
N ALA A 57 2.22 16.60 -5.81
CA ALA A 57 1.09 16.42 -6.72
C ALA A 57 0.84 17.68 -7.55
N PRO A 58 0.53 17.56 -8.85
CA PRO A 58 0.06 18.68 -9.66
C PRO A 58 -1.17 19.33 -9.02
N HIS A 59 -1.27 20.67 -9.05
CA HIS A 59 -2.35 21.42 -8.41
C HIS A 59 -3.75 20.92 -8.81
N GLU A 60 -3.94 20.51 -10.06
CA GLU A 60 -5.21 20.00 -10.58
C GLU A 60 -5.66 18.68 -9.94
N HIS A 61 -4.74 17.85 -9.46
CA HIS A 61 -5.04 16.54 -8.87
C HIS A 61 -4.81 16.48 -7.36
N HIS A 62 -4.32 17.57 -6.76
CA HIS A 62 -3.98 17.62 -5.34
C HIS A 62 -5.17 17.26 -4.43
N GLY A 63 -6.33 17.89 -4.64
CA GLY A 63 -7.52 17.64 -3.83
C GLY A 63 -8.05 16.21 -3.97
N ASP A 64 -8.04 15.69 -5.19
CA ASP A 64 -8.49 14.33 -5.50
C ASP A 64 -7.60 13.28 -4.83
N TYR A 65 -6.28 13.43 -4.95
CA TYR A 65 -5.32 12.50 -4.33
C TYR A 65 -5.34 12.57 -2.80
N GLN A 66 -5.52 13.77 -2.23
CA GLN A 66 -5.71 13.90 -0.80
C GLN A 66 -6.98 13.19 -0.32
N THR A 67 -8.09 13.35 -1.03
CA THR A 67 -9.36 12.71 -0.69
C THR A 67 -9.25 11.19 -0.82
N LEU A 68 -8.66 10.71 -1.92
CA LEU A 68 -8.41 9.29 -2.16
C LEU A 68 -7.61 8.67 -1.02
N TRP A 69 -6.52 9.33 -0.60
CA TRP A 69 -5.68 8.85 0.49
C TRP A 69 -6.40 8.86 1.85
N GLN A 70 -7.11 9.94 2.17
CA GLN A 70 -7.84 10.06 3.44
C GLN A 70 -8.93 9.00 3.56
N ASN A 71 -9.71 8.76 2.50
CA ASN A 71 -10.75 7.73 2.51
C ASN A 71 -10.15 6.34 2.76
N PHE A 72 -9.04 6.01 2.08
CA PHE A 72 -8.36 4.73 2.32
C PHE A 72 -7.92 4.59 3.79
N VAL A 73 -7.33 5.64 4.37
CA VAL A 73 -6.88 5.62 5.77
C VAL A 73 -8.06 5.46 6.72
N GLU A 74 -9.12 6.24 6.55
CA GLU A 74 -10.32 6.19 7.40
C GLU A 74 -10.98 4.81 7.38
N GLU A 75 -11.11 4.21 6.19
CA GLU A 75 -11.74 2.91 6.01
C GLU A 75 -10.90 1.75 6.56
N ASN A 76 -9.57 1.78 6.36
CA ASN A 76 -8.74 0.58 6.52
C ASN A 76 -7.76 0.62 7.70
N GLN A 77 -7.54 1.78 8.33
CA GLN A 77 -6.53 1.93 9.39
C GLN A 77 -6.76 0.96 10.56
N ARG A 78 -8.03 0.74 10.93
CA ARG A 78 -8.37 -0.18 12.04
C ARG A 78 -7.85 -1.59 11.78
N ASP A 79 -8.10 -2.13 10.59
CA ASP A 79 -7.75 -3.51 10.25
C ASP A 79 -6.24 -3.66 10.00
N LEU A 80 -5.60 -2.62 9.45
CA LEU A 80 -4.13 -2.57 9.31
C LEU A 80 -3.42 -2.60 10.67
N LEU A 81 -3.98 -1.94 11.69
CA LEU A 81 -3.41 -1.84 13.03
C LEU A 81 -3.87 -2.94 14.01
N ASP A 82 -4.86 -3.77 13.65
CA ASP A 82 -5.39 -4.79 14.58
C ASP A 82 -4.38 -5.91 14.86
N GLU A 83 -3.67 -5.82 15.99
CA GLU A 83 -2.68 -6.82 16.42
C GLU A 83 -3.27 -8.21 16.68
N ARG A 84 -4.59 -8.30 16.94
CA ARG A 84 -5.28 -9.57 17.17
C ARG A 84 -5.41 -10.39 15.89
N ASP A 85 -5.40 -9.72 14.73
CA ASP A 85 -5.36 -10.35 13.41
C ASP A 85 -3.94 -10.89 13.11
N THR A 86 -3.52 -11.91 13.87
CA THR A 86 -2.18 -12.52 13.78
C THR A 86 -1.91 -13.18 12.43
N ARG A 87 -2.96 -13.56 11.70
CA ARG A 87 -2.87 -14.15 10.35
C ARG A 87 -2.93 -13.11 9.23
N LEU A 88 -3.12 -11.83 9.57
CA LEU A 88 -3.24 -10.70 8.64
C LEU A 88 -4.42 -10.84 7.67
N VAL A 89 -5.51 -11.54 8.05
CA VAL A 89 -6.63 -11.84 7.17
C VAL A 89 -7.34 -10.58 6.74
N GLU A 90 -7.81 -9.77 7.71
CA GLU A 90 -8.57 -8.55 7.44
C GLU A 90 -7.65 -7.48 6.82
N ALA A 91 -6.45 -7.34 7.36
CA ALA A 91 -5.46 -6.40 6.81
C ALA A 91 -5.12 -6.72 5.34
N MET A 92 -4.96 -7.99 4.98
CA MET A 92 -4.69 -8.38 3.60
C MET A 92 -5.91 -8.27 2.69
N ALA A 93 -7.12 -8.49 3.21
CA ALA A 93 -8.36 -8.27 2.46
C ALA A 93 -8.53 -6.79 2.08
N ALA A 94 -8.34 -5.89 3.05
CA ALA A 94 -8.30 -4.44 2.85
C ALA A 94 -7.27 -4.05 1.77
N LEU A 95 -6.01 -4.50 1.90
CA LEU A 95 -4.99 -4.17 0.91
C LEU A 95 -5.30 -4.74 -0.48
N LYS A 96 -5.90 -5.92 -0.60
CA LYS A 96 -6.26 -6.49 -1.92
C LYS A 96 -7.42 -5.78 -2.59
N LEU A 97 -8.29 -5.15 -1.81
CA LEU A 97 -9.41 -4.37 -2.34
C LEU A 97 -8.93 -3.03 -2.92
N HIS A 98 -8.01 -2.36 -2.22
CA HIS A 98 -7.63 -0.98 -2.55
C HIS A 98 -6.25 -0.82 -3.21
N CYS A 99 -5.31 -1.75 -3.03
CA CYS A 99 -3.97 -1.62 -3.60
C CYS A 99 -3.81 -2.45 -4.88
N ASN A 100 -2.84 -2.05 -5.71
CA ASN A 100 -2.40 -2.80 -6.88
C ASN A 100 -1.49 -3.97 -6.45
N ILE A 101 -2.13 -5.08 -6.05
CA ILE A 101 -1.46 -6.30 -5.63
C ILE A 101 -1.44 -7.33 -6.76
N VAL A 102 -0.25 -7.77 -7.12
CA VAL A 102 -0.03 -8.87 -8.06
C VAL A 102 0.38 -10.14 -7.32
N LYS A 103 0.01 -11.30 -7.88
CA LYS A 103 0.65 -12.56 -7.47
C LYS A 103 2.14 -12.48 -7.81
N ALA A 104 2.99 -12.93 -6.89
CA ALA A 104 4.42 -12.99 -7.17
C ALA A 104 4.66 -13.88 -8.40
N ALA A 105 5.54 -13.45 -9.30
CA ALA A 105 6.02 -14.33 -10.36
C ALA A 105 6.71 -15.55 -9.72
N PRO A 106 6.55 -16.76 -10.28
CA PRO A 106 7.32 -17.91 -9.81
C PRO A 106 8.81 -17.56 -9.86
N LYS A 107 9.52 -17.76 -8.76
CA LYS A 107 10.97 -17.49 -8.70
C LYS A 107 11.63 -18.27 -9.83
N ALA A 108 12.32 -17.57 -10.73
CA ALA A 108 13.12 -18.22 -11.76
C ALA A 108 14.07 -19.21 -11.06
N ALA A 109 13.92 -20.49 -11.38
CA ALA A 109 14.78 -21.55 -10.86
C ALA A 109 16.22 -21.17 -11.20
N LYS A 110 17.09 -21.11 -10.18
CA LYS A 110 18.52 -20.94 -10.39
C LYS A 110 18.99 -22.10 -11.26
N THR A 111 19.40 -21.83 -12.49
CA THR A 111 20.09 -22.81 -13.33
C THR A 111 21.34 -23.26 -12.57
N PRO A 112 21.52 -24.55 -12.25
CA PRO A 112 22.78 -25.01 -11.71
C PRO A 112 23.82 -24.90 -12.82
N THR A 113 24.86 -24.08 -12.59
CA THR A 113 26.06 -24.09 -13.41
C THR A 113 26.74 -25.44 -13.20
N ALA A 114 26.83 -26.20 -14.30
CA ALA A 114 27.60 -27.44 -14.39
C ALA A 114 29.11 -27.16 -14.36
#